data_AF-A0A8H8DP83-F1
#
_entry.id   AF-A0A8H8DP83-F1
#
_cell.length_a   1.000
_cell.length_b   1.000
_cell.length_c   1.000
_cell.angle_alpha   90.00
_cell.angle_beta   90.00
_cell.angle_gamma   90.00
#
_symmetry.space_group_name_H-M   'P 1'
#
loop_
_entity.id
_entity.type
_entity.pdbx_description
1 polymer ?
#
loop_
_entity_poly.entity_id
_entity_poly.type
_entity_poly.pdbx_seq_one_letter_code
_entity_poly.pdbx_strand_id
1 'polypeptide(L)'
;MCYQCQVHLGCSESFYKNSVEQEIKSKKVTKEEKNKMLKLLLKFKYNQKNIENFEFYNNEVSLEKELKQSDLKERMKDVDLESASFEEIWKRLNSNEREEFVHLALTYNKNKRDIEI
;
A
#
# COMPACT_ATOMS: atom_id res chain seq x y z
N MET A 1 -22.79 -27.58 32.52
CA MET A 1 -22.70 -26.51 31.49
C MET A 1 -21.82 -25.39 32.04
N CYS A 2 -20.69 -25.11 31.40
CA CYS A 2 -19.63 -24.28 31.98
C CYS A 2 -19.92 -22.77 31.97
N TYR A 3 -20.94 -22.29 31.25
CA TYR A 3 -21.22 -20.85 31.05
C TYR A 3 -21.96 -20.16 32.21
N GLN A 4 -22.42 -20.90 33.23
CA GLN A 4 -23.21 -20.35 34.35
C GLN A 4 -22.52 -20.53 35.72
N CYS A 5 -21.29 -21.06 35.75
CA CYS A 5 -20.61 -21.44 36.98
C CYS A 5 -19.43 -20.50 37.23
N GLN A 6 -19.40 -19.78 38.34
CA GLN A 6 -18.37 -18.78 38.65
C GLN A 6 -16.95 -19.37 38.76
N VAL A 7 -16.82 -20.67 38.97
CA VAL A 7 -15.53 -21.39 39.02
C VAL A 7 -14.93 -21.62 37.63
N HIS A 8 -15.71 -21.46 36.55
CA HIS A 8 -15.33 -21.72 35.16
C HIS A 8 -15.31 -20.46 34.27
N LEU A 9 -15.20 -19.27 34.85
CA LEU A 9 -15.14 -17.99 34.13
C LEU A 9 -14.05 -17.94 33.03
N GLY A 10 -12.90 -18.61 33.24
CA GLY A 10 -11.82 -18.72 32.25
C GLY A 10 -11.98 -19.84 31.21
N CYS A 11 -12.95 -20.75 31.39
CA CYS A 11 -13.17 -21.86 30.47
C CYS A 11 -13.90 -21.42 29.19
N SER A 12 -14.79 -20.44 29.28
CA SER A 12 -15.47 -19.89 28.11
C SER A 12 -14.53 -19.00 27.29
N GLU A 13 -13.69 -18.18 27.93
CA GLU A 13 -12.74 -17.30 27.23
C GLU A 13 -11.73 -18.09 26.40
N SER A 14 -11.09 -19.10 26.99
CA SER A 14 -10.14 -19.96 26.27
C SER A 14 -10.80 -20.70 25.10
N PHE A 15 -12.04 -21.16 25.28
CA PHE A 15 -12.82 -21.76 24.21
C PHE A 15 -13.12 -20.78 23.07
N TYR A 16 -13.64 -19.58 23.37
CA TYR A 16 -13.93 -18.57 22.35
C TYR A 16 -12.66 -18.09 21.65
N LYS A 17 -11.58 -17.87 22.40
CA LYS A 17 -10.26 -17.54 21.84
C LYS A 17 -9.80 -18.61 20.86
N ASN A 18 -9.83 -19.88 21.27
CA ASN A 18 -9.44 -20.99 20.41
C ASN A 18 -10.34 -21.10 19.17
N SER A 19 -11.65 -20.89 19.32
CA SER A 19 -12.62 -20.91 18.22
C SER A 19 -12.33 -19.80 17.20
N VAL A 20 -12.13 -18.57 17.67
CA VAL A 20 -11.82 -17.41 16.80
C VAL A 20 -10.46 -17.59 16.13
N GLU A 21 -9.44 -18.06 16.86
CA GLU A 21 -8.13 -18.35 16.28
C GLU A 21 -8.19 -19.44 15.20
N GLN A 22 -8.97 -20.50 15.42
CA GLN A 22 -9.16 -21.55 14.43
C GLN A 22 -9.94 -21.05 13.21
N GLU A 23 -10.94 -20.21 13.40
CA GLU A 23 -11.69 -19.59 12.29
C GLU A 23 -10.77 -18.70 11.45
N ILE A 24 -9.95 -17.85 12.08
CA ILE A 24 -8.99 -16.98 11.39
C ILE A 24 -7.95 -17.82 10.63
N LYS A 25 -7.43 -18.90 11.24
CA LYS A 25 -6.45 -19.80 10.60
C LYS A 25 -7.04 -20.63 9.47
N SER A 26 -8.31 -21.05 9.60
CA SER A 26 -8.99 -21.87 8.60
C SER A 26 -9.47 -21.05 7.39
N LYS A 27 -9.63 -19.73 7.57
CA LYS A 27 -9.95 -18.81 6.49
C LYS A 27 -8.79 -18.72 5.49
N LYS A 28 -8.87 -19.52 4.42
CA LYS A 28 -7.96 -19.43 3.28
C LYS A 28 -8.34 -18.20 2.46
N VAL A 29 -7.55 -17.14 2.57
CA VAL A 29 -7.70 -15.94 1.75
C VAL A 29 -7.28 -16.28 0.32
N THR A 30 -8.15 -15.97 -0.65
CA THR A 30 -7.84 -16.16 -2.07
C THR A 30 -6.71 -15.22 -2.50
N LYS A 31 -6.02 -15.56 -3.59
CA LYS A 31 -4.92 -14.72 -4.11
C LYS A 31 -5.42 -13.31 -4.46
N GLU A 32 -6.65 -13.22 -4.97
CA GLU A 32 -7.32 -11.98 -5.33
C GLU A 32 -7.61 -11.11 -4.10
N GLU A 33 -8.14 -11.69 -3.02
CA GLU A 33 -8.41 -10.96 -1.77
C GLU A 33 -7.12 -10.48 -1.09
N LYS A 34 -6.08 -11.31 -1.09
CA LYS A 34 -4.75 -10.93 -0.58
C LYS A 34 -4.19 -9.75 -1.37
N ASN A 35 -4.30 -9.78 -2.70
CA ASN A 35 -3.86 -8.68 -3.57
C ASN A 35 -4.67 -7.40 -3.34
N LYS A 36 -5.98 -7.49 -3.11
CA LYS A 36 -6.81 -6.32 -2.75
C LYS A 36 -6.38 -5.71 -1.42
N MET A 37 -6.13 -6.54 -0.41
CA MET A 37 -5.65 -6.08 0.90
C MET A 37 -4.27 -5.41 0.78
N LEU A 38 -3.34 -6.01 0.03
CA LEU A 38 -2.02 -5.42 -0.23
C LEU A 38 -2.11 -4.08 -0.98
N LYS A 39 -2.97 -3.98 -1.99
CA LYS A 39 -3.22 -2.71 -2.71
C LYS A 39 -3.73 -1.62 -1.78
N LEU A 40 -4.65 -1.97 -0.88
CA LEU A 40 -5.17 -1.04 0.13
C LEU A 40 -4.06 -0.56 1.07
N LEU A 41 -3.24 -1.48 1.58
CA LEU A 41 -2.10 -1.18 2.45
C LEU A 41 -1.06 -0.29 1.75
N LEU A 42 -0.74 -0.56 0.49
CA LEU A 42 0.15 0.29 -0.32
C LEU A 42 -0.43 1.69 -0.52
N LYS A 43 -1.74 1.80 -0.81
CA LYS A 43 -2.42 3.09 -0.96
C LYS A 43 -2.35 3.91 0.33
N PHE A 44 -2.55 3.29 1.49
CA PHE A 44 -2.40 3.96 2.78
C PHE A 44 -0.95 4.36 3.07
N LYS A 45 0.03 3.48 2.78
CA LYS A 45 1.46 3.78 2.91
C LYS A 45 1.90 4.95 2.04
N TYR A 46 1.44 5.00 0.80
CA TYR A 46 1.74 6.08 -0.15
C TYR A 46 1.16 7.41 0.32
N ASN A 47 -0.06 7.40 0.85
CA ASN A 47 -0.72 8.57 1.42
C ASN A 47 -0.07 9.06 2.72
N GLN A 48 0.73 8.24 3.41
CA GLN A 48 1.31 8.56 4.72
C GLN A 48 2.76 9.09 4.67
N LYS A 49 3.45 9.04 3.51
CA LYS A 49 4.82 9.55 3.25
C LYS A 49 5.84 9.39 4.41
N ASN A 50 6.77 8.44 4.21
CA ASN A 50 7.98 8.13 5.00
C ASN A 50 7.81 7.19 6.21
N ILE A 51 8.00 5.89 5.98
CA ILE A 51 8.59 5.01 6.99
C ILE A 51 9.70 4.24 6.27
N GLU A 52 10.90 4.79 6.39
CA GLU A 52 12.16 4.21 5.97
C GLU A 52 12.30 2.81 6.60
N ASN A 53 12.76 1.84 5.80
CA ASN A 53 13.19 0.49 6.22
C ASN A 53 12.12 -0.49 6.75
N PHE A 54 11.43 -1.19 5.84
CA PHE A 54 10.82 -2.48 6.19
C PHE A 54 11.17 -3.56 5.16
N GLU A 55 12.42 -4.04 5.24
CA GLU A 55 12.81 -5.36 4.77
C GLU A 55 12.11 -6.43 5.63
N PHE A 56 10.90 -6.82 5.24
CA PHE A 56 10.26 -7.99 5.83
C PHE A 56 9.31 -8.62 4.81
N TYR A 57 9.90 -9.39 3.90
CA TYR A 57 9.46 -10.74 3.46
C TYR A 57 10.25 -11.12 2.19
N ASN A 58 11.56 -11.30 2.36
CA ASN A 58 12.37 -12.14 1.48
C ASN A 58 12.02 -13.61 1.75
N ASN A 59 10.85 -14.07 1.31
CA ASN A 59 10.53 -15.49 1.17
C ASN A 59 9.46 -15.68 0.08
N GLU A 60 9.96 -15.85 -1.14
CA GLU A 60 9.50 -16.83 -2.13
C GLU A 60 8.00 -16.89 -2.44
N VAL A 61 7.44 -15.82 -3.02
CA VAL A 61 6.43 -15.93 -4.09
C VAL A 61 6.64 -14.76 -5.04
N SER A 62 7.23 -15.03 -6.21
CA SER A 62 7.36 -14.09 -7.32
C SER A 62 5.96 -13.64 -7.77
N LEU A 63 5.50 -12.51 -7.20
CA LEU A 63 4.39 -11.67 -7.69
C LEU A 63 4.90 -10.58 -8.64
N GLU A 64 6.13 -10.71 -9.12
CA GLU A 64 6.81 -9.79 -10.03
C GLU A 64 6.15 -9.71 -11.42
N LYS A 65 5.19 -10.59 -11.73
CA LYS A 65 4.66 -10.71 -13.10
C LYS A 65 3.54 -9.72 -13.45
N GLU A 66 2.95 -9.01 -12.50
CA GLU A 66 1.85 -8.05 -12.77
C GLU A 66 2.17 -6.57 -12.44
N LEU A 67 3.39 -6.26 -11.98
CA LEU A 67 3.85 -4.88 -11.78
C LEU A 67 5.08 -4.57 -12.65
N LYS A 68 5.09 -5.03 -13.90
CA LYS A 68 6.04 -4.57 -14.93
C LYS A 68 5.72 -3.13 -15.38
N GLN A 69 5.51 -2.20 -14.45
CA GLN A 69 5.89 -0.83 -14.73
C GLN A 69 7.39 -0.80 -14.52
N SER A 70 8.16 -0.65 -15.60
CA SER A 70 9.60 -0.45 -15.48
C SER A 70 9.88 0.65 -14.47
N ASP A 71 10.89 0.41 -13.64
CA ASP A 71 11.27 1.31 -12.56
C ASP A 71 11.46 2.73 -13.12
N LEU A 72 10.91 3.73 -12.42
CA LEU A 72 10.95 5.12 -12.89
C LEU A 72 12.39 5.56 -13.15
N LYS A 73 13.32 5.09 -12.30
CA LYS A 73 14.76 5.34 -12.42
C LYS A 73 15.31 4.88 -13.77
N GLU A 74 14.90 3.70 -14.25
CA GLU A 74 15.36 3.19 -15.55
C GLU A 74 14.81 4.02 -16.72
N ARG A 75 13.59 4.54 -16.59
CA ARG A 75 12.95 5.36 -17.63
C ARG A 75 13.51 6.78 -17.70
N MET A 76 13.98 7.32 -16.57
CA MET A 76 14.52 8.68 -16.47
C MET A 76 16.05 8.77 -16.57
N LYS A 77 16.76 7.62 -16.67
CA LYS A 77 18.23 7.57 -16.65
C LYS A 77 18.93 8.42 -17.74
N ASP A 78 18.27 8.61 -18.88
CA ASP A 78 18.82 9.31 -20.04
C ASP A 78 18.25 10.75 -20.18
N VAL A 79 17.52 11.23 -19.17
CA VAL A 79 16.94 12.58 -19.16
C VAL A 79 17.81 13.51 -18.36
N ASP A 80 18.29 14.56 -19.00
CA ASP A 80 18.85 15.69 -18.29
C ASP A 80 17.72 16.63 -17.83
N LEU A 81 17.46 16.70 -16.53
CA LEU A 81 16.36 17.50 -15.96
C LEU A 81 16.56 19.02 -16.11
N GLU A 82 17.79 19.48 -16.36
CA GLU A 82 18.08 20.90 -16.51
C GLU A 82 17.82 21.41 -17.94
N SER A 83 17.85 20.51 -18.93
CA SER A 83 17.66 20.85 -20.35
C SER A 83 16.44 20.18 -21.00
N ALA A 84 15.87 19.13 -20.39
CA ALA A 84 14.74 18.41 -20.96
C ALA A 84 13.46 19.25 -20.98
N SER A 85 12.73 19.11 -22.09
CA SER A 85 11.41 19.74 -22.22
C SER A 85 10.36 19.08 -21.33
N PHE A 86 9.33 19.83 -20.95
CA PHE A 86 8.17 19.30 -20.20
C PHE A 86 7.58 18.06 -20.88
N GLU A 87 7.36 18.13 -22.20
CA GLU A 87 6.77 17.05 -22.98
C GLU A 87 7.61 15.78 -22.93
N GLU A 88 8.93 15.94 -22.89
CA GLU A 88 9.89 14.85 -22.87
C GLU A 88 9.93 14.12 -21.51
N ILE A 89 9.80 14.87 -20.41
CA ILE A 89 9.63 14.32 -19.06
C ILE A 89 8.26 13.65 -18.95
N TRP A 90 7.20 14.31 -19.47
CA TRP A 90 5.82 13.85 -19.39
C TRP A 90 5.61 12.51 -20.10
N LYS A 91 6.17 12.34 -21.30
CA LYS A 91 6.10 11.10 -22.08
C LYS A 91 6.72 9.91 -21.36
N ARG A 92 7.75 10.15 -20.55
CA ARG A 92 8.44 9.10 -19.81
C ARG A 92 7.70 8.65 -18.56
N LEU A 93 6.76 9.45 -18.03
CA LEU A 93 5.87 9.09 -16.92
C LEU A 93 4.71 8.18 -17.38
N ASN A 94 4.26 7.29 -16.51
CA ASN A 94 3.14 6.38 -16.77
C ASN A 94 1.83 7.02 -16.30
N SER A 95 0.69 6.42 -16.63
CA SER A 95 -0.61 7.02 -16.36
C SER A 95 -0.83 7.33 -14.87
N ASN A 96 -0.39 6.45 -13.97
CA ASN A 96 -0.53 6.65 -12.53
C ASN A 96 0.36 7.79 -12.02
N GLU A 97 1.62 7.83 -12.43
CA GLU A 97 2.57 8.90 -12.05
C GLU A 97 2.13 10.27 -12.58
N ARG A 98 1.54 10.33 -13.78
CA ARG A 98 0.98 11.57 -14.33
C ARG A 98 -0.19 12.08 -13.51
N GLU A 99 -1.10 11.20 -13.10
CA GLU A 99 -2.22 11.56 -12.23
C GLU A 99 -1.73 12.10 -10.89
N GLU A 100 -0.73 11.45 -10.28
CA GLU A 100 -0.09 11.92 -9.05
C GLU A 100 0.57 13.29 -9.23
N PHE A 101 1.28 13.50 -10.34
CA PHE A 101 1.88 14.78 -10.67
C PHE A 101 0.83 15.89 -10.78
N VAL A 102 -0.27 15.66 -11.49
CA VAL A 102 -1.37 16.64 -11.61
C VAL A 102 -1.96 16.95 -10.24
N HIS A 103 -2.20 15.92 -9.42
CA HIS A 103 -2.74 16.09 -8.08
C HIS A 103 -1.81 16.95 -7.21
N LEU A 104 -0.50 16.69 -7.23
CA LEU A 104 0.50 17.48 -6.52
C LEU A 104 0.54 18.93 -7.04
N ALA A 105 0.51 19.14 -8.36
CA ALA A 105 0.51 20.48 -8.95
C ALA A 105 -0.74 21.29 -8.57
N LEU A 106 -1.92 20.66 -8.57
CA LEU A 106 -3.17 21.30 -8.14
C LEU A 106 -3.15 21.64 -6.64
N THR A 107 -2.63 20.73 -5.81
CA THR A 107 -2.51 20.94 -4.36
C THR A 107 -1.53 22.08 -4.06
N TYR A 108 -0.38 22.10 -4.73
CA TYR A 108 0.59 23.17 -4.62
C TYR A 108 -0.01 24.53 -5.02
N ASN A 109 -0.73 24.57 -6.14
CA ASN A 109 -1.39 25.79 -6.59
C ASN A 109 -2.50 26.26 -5.65
N LYS A 110 -3.22 25.34 -5.00
CA LYS A 110 -4.20 25.67 -3.97
C LYS A 110 -3.52 26.31 -2.76
N ASN A 111 -2.49 25.64 -2.22
CA ASN A 111 -1.76 26.13 -1.05
C ASN A 111 -1.04 27.47 -1.32
N LYS A 112 -0.56 27.69 -2.54
CA LYS A 112 0.05 28.98 -2.93
C LYS A 112 -0.97 30.13 -2.91
N ARG A 113 -2.21 29.88 -3.36
CA ARG A 113 -3.29 30.89 -3.29
C ARG A 113 -3.72 31.20 -1.86
N ASP A 114 -3.59 30.24 -0.95
CA ASP A 114 -3.93 30.41 0.47
C ASP A 114 -2.85 31.21 1.25
N ILE A 115 -1.65 31.40 0.69
CA ILE A 115 -0.52 32.14 1.31
C ILE A 115 -0.40 33.58 0.81
N GLU A 116 -0.98 33.91 -0.34
CA GLU A 116 -0.94 35.25 -0.95
C GLU A 116 -2.15 36.15 -0.55
N ILE A 117 -2.87 35.83 0.54
CA ILE A 117 -3.96 36.64 1.12
C ILE A 117 -3.56 37.18 2.49
#